data_AF-A0A2D5PJA6-F1
#
_entry.id   AF-A0A2D5PJA6-F1
#
_cell.length_a   1.000
_cell.length_b   1.000
_cell.length_c   1.000
_cell.angle_alpha   90.00
_cell.angle_beta   90.00
_cell.angle_gamma   90.00
#
_symmetry.space_group_name_H-M   'P 1'
#
loop_
_entity.id
_entity.type
_entity.pdbx_description
1 polymer ?
#
loop_
_entity_poly.entity_id
_entity_poly.type
_entity_poly.pdbx_seq_one_letter_code
_entity_poly.pdbx_strand_id
1 'polypeptide(L)'
;MENVLLKENEEVLLQGTVTDLTPMGFECNVELDNMNVLRDGSGKFKYLDIEIVLNTHNGDCSVCGGGCVHSVRRVSQQHCKVTVRFKEMEQNGYKLISEHLSPNPVVNLDDVRSERHSKRA
;
A
#
# COMPACT_ATOMS: atom_id res chain seq x y z
N MET A 1 4.95 10.08 6.41
CA MET A 1 6.04 9.26 5.84
C MET A 1 5.62 7.84 6.07
N GLU A 2 5.03 7.28 5.03
CA GLU A 2 4.33 6.02 5.06
C GLU A 2 5.38 4.93 4.84
N ASN A 3 5.41 3.95 5.75
CA ASN A 3 6.33 2.83 5.66
C ASN A 3 5.61 1.64 5.05
N VAL A 4 6.34 0.88 4.24
CA VAL A 4 5.84 -0.35 3.64
C VAL A 4 6.79 -1.51 3.92
N LEU A 5 6.20 -2.66 4.22
CA LEU A 5 6.87 -3.95 4.30
C LEU A 5 6.43 -4.81 3.12
N LEU A 6 7.40 -5.38 2.42
CA LEU A 6 7.20 -6.42 1.42
C LEU A 6 7.63 -7.74 2.03
N LYS A 7 6.74 -8.72 2.05
CA LYS A 7 6.94 -9.99 2.74
C LYS A 7 6.70 -11.19 1.82
N GLU A 8 7.24 -12.33 2.23
CA GLU A 8 6.95 -13.64 1.66
C GLU A 8 6.81 -14.63 2.82
N ASN A 9 5.65 -15.28 2.96
CA ASN A 9 5.38 -16.23 4.06
C ASN A 9 5.66 -15.63 5.45
N GLU A 10 5.17 -14.42 5.72
CA GLU A 10 5.40 -13.63 6.95
C GLU A 10 6.84 -13.12 7.17
N GLU A 11 7.81 -13.51 6.34
CA GLU A 11 9.17 -13.01 6.42
C GLU A 11 9.29 -11.66 5.71
N VAL A 12 9.78 -10.63 6.41
CA VAL A 12 10.02 -9.31 5.82
C VAL A 12 11.25 -9.39 4.91
N LEU A 13 11.00 -9.38 3.60
CA LEU A 13 12.05 -9.36 2.60
C LEU A 13 12.65 -7.97 2.41
N LEU A 14 11.79 -6.95 2.49
CA LEU A 14 12.19 -5.58 2.21
C LEU A 14 11.32 -4.58 2.97
N GLN A 15 11.97 -3.55 3.52
CA GLN A 15 11.32 -2.36 4.07
C GLN A 15 11.63 -1.16 3.19
N GLY A 16 10.61 -0.33 2.94
CA GLY A 16 10.75 0.88 2.12
C GLY A 16 9.93 2.05 2.66
N THR A 17 10.30 3.24 2.20
CA THR A 17 9.51 4.45 2.43
C THR A 17 8.70 4.73 1.18
N VAL A 18 7.38 4.79 1.33
CA VAL A 18 6.47 5.12 0.23
C VAL A 18 6.70 6.57 -0.17
N THR A 19 6.80 6.81 -1.47
CA THR A 19 6.99 8.14 -2.07
C THR A 19 5.79 8.59 -2.87
N ASP A 20 4.99 7.64 -3.36
CA ASP A 20 3.73 7.90 -4.04
C ASP A 20 2.78 6.75 -3.76
N LEU A 21 1.55 7.05 -3.37
CA LEU A 21 0.51 6.06 -3.07
C LEU A 21 -0.75 6.40 -3.86
N THR A 22 -1.31 5.38 -4.51
CA THR A 22 -2.53 5.48 -5.29
C THR A 22 -3.47 4.32 -4.93
N PRO A 23 -4.75 4.37 -5.34
CA PRO A 23 -5.64 3.23 -5.18
C PRO A 23 -5.18 1.95 -5.91
N MET A 24 -4.28 2.06 -6.90
CA MET A 24 -3.80 0.91 -7.69
C MET A 24 -2.50 0.29 -7.17
N GLY A 25 -1.78 1.00 -6.30
CA GLY A 25 -0.44 0.61 -5.90
C GLY A 25 0.36 1.80 -5.38
N PHE A 26 1.67 1.59 -5.23
CA PHE A 26 2.57 2.60 -4.70
C PHE A 26 3.94 2.53 -5.37
N GLU A 27 4.72 3.59 -5.16
CA GLU A 27 6.15 3.65 -5.41
C GLU A 27 6.89 3.86 -4.09
N CYS A 28 7.87 3.02 -3.78
CA CYS A 28 8.71 3.17 -2.59
C CYS A 28 10.19 3.28 -2.92
N ASN A 29 10.93 3.97 -2.06
CA ASN A 29 12.39 4.03 -2.08
C ASN A 29 12.97 2.93 -1.21
N VAL A 30 13.99 2.25 -1.73
CA VAL A 30 14.63 1.10 -1.10
C VAL A 30 16.13 1.06 -1.44
N GLU A 31 16.91 0.34 -0.65
CA GLU A 31 18.34 0.13 -0.92
C GLU A 31 18.56 -0.86 -2.07
N LEU A 32 19.55 -0.55 -2.93
CA LEU A 32 19.85 -1.31 -4.15
C LEU A 32 20.29 -2.74 -3.86
N ASP A 33 20.96 -2.98 -2.74
CA ASP A 33 21.55 -4.28 -2.39
C ASP A 33 20.48 -5.36 -2.15
N ASN A 34 19.25 -4.93 -1.85
CA ASN A 34 18.11 -5.81 -1.58
C ASN A 34 17.33 -6.20 -2.84
N MET A 35 17.77 -5.86 -4.06
CA MET A 35 16.94 -6.07 -5.27
C MET A 35 16.78 -7.52 -5.72
N ASN A 36 17.71 -8.39 -5.35
CA ASN A 36 17.65 -9.80 -5.74
C ASN A 36 16.51 -10.55 -5.03
N VAL A 37 16.09 -10.10 -3.83
CA VAL A 37 15.04 -10.77 -3.04
C VAL A 37 13.65 -10.63 -3.66
N LEU A 38 13.46 -9.62 -4.52
CA LEU A 38 12.19 -9.35 -5.21
C LEU A 38 11.95 -10.29 -6.40
N ARG A 39 12.94 -11.11 -6.78
CA ARG A 39 12.87 -12.01 -7.94
C ARG A 39 12.87 -13.47 -7.50
N ASP A 40 12.13 -14.30 -8.23
CA ASP A 40 12.14 -15.74 -8.06
C ASP A 40 13.37 -16.39 -8.72
N GLY A 41 13.51 -17.72 -8.58
CA GLY A 41 14.60 -18.48 -9.20
C GLY A 41 14.62 -18.46 -10.74
N SER A 42 13.54 -17.99 -11.39
CA SER A 42 13.47 -17.78 -12.83
C SER A 42 13.82 -16.35 -13.26
N GLY A 43 14.11 -15.47 -12.30
CA GLY A 43 14.40 -14.06 -12.51
C GLY A 43 13.16 -13.17 -12.71
N LYS A 44 11.95 -13.70 -12.52
CA LYS A 44 10.70 -12.92 -12.59
C LYS A 44 10.40 -12.26 -11.24
N PHE A 45 9.68 -11.14 -11.27
CA PHE A 45 9.22 -10.51 -10.03
C PHE A 45 8.21 -11.39 -9.31
N LYS A 46 8.39 -11.53 -8.00
CA LYS A 46 7.52 -12.31 -7.13
C LYS A 46 6.19 -11.61 -6.87
N TYR A 47 5.21 -12.43 -6.49
CA TYR A 47 4.08 -11.96 -5.71
C TYR A 47 4.56 -11.76 -4.27
N LEU A 48 4.14 -10.67 -3.64
CA LEU A 48 4.59 -10.27 -2.31
C LEU A 48 3.38 -9.91 -1.47
N ASP A 49 3.43 -10.32 -0.21
CA ASP A 49 2.52 -9.79 0.80
C ASP A 49 2.97 -8.37 1.14
N ILE A 50 1.99 -7.48 1.32
CA ILE A 50 2.20 -6.05 1.49
C ILE A 50 1.59 -5.64 2.82
N GLU A 51 2.34 -4.92 3.63
CA GLU A 51 1.82 -4.18 4.79
C GLU A 51 2.22 -2.71 4.68
N ILE A 52 1.25 -1.81 4.69
CA ILE A 52 1.49 -0.35 4.61
C ILE A 52 0.92 0.31 5.85
N VAL A 53 1.72 1.15 6.50
CA VAL A 53 1.25 2.02 7.59
C VAL A 53 0.72 3.32 7.00
N LEU A 54 -0.55 3.60 7.23
CA LEU A 54 -1.27 4.77 6.77
C LEU A 54 -1.74 5.62 7.94
N ASN A 55 -1.86 6.92 7.72
CA ASN A 55 -2.51 7.84 8.64
C ASN A 55 -3.93 8.16 8.15
N THR A 56 -4.94 7.75 8.90
CA THR A 56 -6.36 7.97 8.57
C THR A 56 -6.99 8.97 9.53
N HIS A 57 -8.25 9.33 9.30
CA HIS A 57 -9.00 10.22 10.19
C HIS A 57 -9.14 9.69 11.62
N ASN A 58 -9.02 8.37 11.81
CA ASN A 58 -9.07 7.70 13.12
C ASN A 58 -7.67 7.44 13.72
N GLY A 59 -6.61 7.93 13.09
CA GLY A 59 -5.22 7.73 13.48
C GLY A 59 -4.46 6.76 12.57
N ASP A 60 -3.29 6.34 13.04
CA ASP A 60 -2.42 5.43 12.30
C ASP A 60 -2.99 4.00 12.28
N CYS A 61 -2.96 3.37 11.11
CA CYS A 61 -3.38 1.98 10.93
C CYS A 61 -2.50 1.26 9.91
N SER A 62 -2.34 -0.05 10.06
CA SER A 62 -1.75 -0.92 9.03
C SER A 62 -2.84 -1.44 8.10
N VAL A 63 -2.54 -1.45 6.80
CA VAL A 63 -3.35 -2.10 5.79
C VAL A 63 -2.52 -3.21 5.13
N CYS A 64 -3.07 -4.42 5.11
CA CYS A 64 -2.44 -5.57 4.50
C CYS A 64 -3.10 -5.96 3.17
N GLY A 65 -2.34 -6.64 2.32
CA GLY A 65 -2.78 -7.11 1.03
C GLY A 65 -1.68 -7.84 0.30
N GLY A 66 -1.85 -8.02 -1.01
CA GLY A 66 -0.84 -8.64 -1.84
C GLY A 66 -0.71 -7.96 -3.19
N GLY A 67 0.47 -8.07 -3.79
CA GLY A 67 0.76 -7.40 -5.03
C GLY A 67 2.00 -7.92 -5.73
N CYS A 68 2.26 -7.34 -6.91
CA CYS A 68 3.44 -7.67 -7.69
C CYS A 68 4.27 -6.43 -7.94
N VAL A 69 5.59 -6.60 -7.92
CA VAL A 69 6.50 -5.58 -8.43
C VAL A 69 6.25 -5.40 -9.92
N HIS A 70 5.91 -4.18 -10.32
CA HIS A 70 5.69 -3.79 -11.70
C HIS A 70 6.99 -3.33 -12.36
N SER A 71 7.81 -2.55 -11.64
CA SER A 71 9.09 -2.05 -12.13
C SER A 71 10.04 -1.71 -11.00
N VAL A 72 11.33 -1.80 -11.31
CA VAL A 72 12.42 -1.33 -10.44
C VAL A 72 13.30 -0.38 -11.26
N ARG A 73 13.54 0.82 -10.74
CA ARG A 73 14.39 1.83 -11.38
C ARG A 73 15.45 2.30 -10.41
N ARG A 74 16.73 2.18 -10.78
CA ARG A 74 17.83 2.78 -10.04
C ARG A 74 17.72 4.31 -10.08
N VAL A 75 17.82 4.98 -8.94
CA VAL A 75 17.73 6.44 -8.83
C VAL A 75 19.01 7.08 -8.28
N SER A 76 19.85 6.31 -7.60
CA SER A 76 21.17 6.77 -7.15
C SER A 76 22.16 5.60 -7.11
N GLN A 77 23.38 5.86 -6.62
CA GLN A 77 24.36 4.80 -6.45
C GLN A 77 23.88 3.70 -5.49
N GLN A 78 23.10 4.06 -4.47
CA GLN A 78 22.70 3.17 -3.38
C GLN A 78 21.19 2.90 -3.32
N HIS A 79 20.37 3.63 -4.08
CA HIS A 79 18.91 3.55 -3.97
C HIS A 79 18.22 3.26 -5.30
N CYS A 80 17.08 2.61 -5.19
CA CYS A 80 16.13 2.37 -6.28
C CYS A 80 14.71 2.73 -5.85
N LYS A 81 13.89 3.02 -6.86
CA LYS A 81 12.45 3.13 -6.77
C LYS A 81 11.82 1.82 -7.22
N VAL A 82 10.93 1.28 -6.40
CA VAL A 82 10.16 0.06 -6.69
C VAL A 82 8.70 0.46 -6.82
N THR A 83 8.12 0.15 -7.97
CA THR A 83 6.69 0.34 -8.22
C THR A 83 5.98 -0.98 -8.01
N VAL A 84 4.99 -1.02 -7.12
CA VAL A 84 4.19 -2.21 -6.80
C VAL A 84 2.74 -1.93 -7.17
N ARG A 85 2.09 -2.92 -7.78
CA ARG A 85 0.65 -2.87 -8.04
C ARG A 85 -0.07 -3.83 -7.11
N PHE A 86 -1.12 -3.32 -6.47
CA PHE A 86 -2.02 -4.15 -5.66
C PHE A 86 -2.73 -5.16 -6.56
N LYS A 87 -2.91 -6.36 -6.03
CA LYS A 87 -3.68 -7.45 -6.64
C LYS A 87 -4.90 -7.74 -5.79
N GLU A 88 -4.71 -7.82 -4.49
CA GLU A 88 -5.76 -7.81 -3.49
C GLU A 88 -5.37 -6.97 -2.29
N MET A 89 -6.38 -6.51 -1.57
CA MET A 89 -6.24 -5.83 -0.29
C MET A 89 -7.24 -6.47 0.68
N GLU A 90 -6.90 -6.46 1.97
CA GLU A 90 -7.83 -6.90 3.00
C GLU A 90 -9.13 -6.08 3.01
N GLN A 91 -10.13 -6.61 3.70
CA GLN A 91 -11.42 -5.95 3.85
C GLN A 91 -11.22 -4.51 4.35
N ASN A 92 -11.84 -3.54 3.66
CA ASN A 92 -11.69 -2.10 3.88
C ASN A 92 -10.33 -1.49 3.50
N GLY A 93 -9.35 -2.24 3.00
CA GLY A 93 -8.03 -1.70 2.67
C GLY A 93 -8.07 -0.54 1.67
N TYR A 94 -8.84 -0.67 0.59
CA TYR A 94 -9.03 0.42 -0.38
C TYR A 94 -9.74 1.65 0.22
N LYS A 95 -10.66 1.44 1.17
CA LYS A 95 -11.33 2.53 1.88
C LYS A 95 -10.32 3.31 2.73
N LEU A 96 -9.47 2.62 3.48
CA LEU A 96 -8.44 3.24 4.33
C LEU A 96 -7.37 3.96 3.49
N ILE A 97 -6.97 3.40 2.35
CA ILE A 97 -6.12 4.10 1.36
C ILE A 97 -6.81 5.38 0.89
N SER A 98 -8.10 5.31 0.55
CA SER A 98 -8.87 6.48 0.13
C SER A 98 -8.97 7.54 1.23
N GLU A 99 -9.15 7.14 2.50
CA GLU A 99 -9.18 8.04 3.65
C GLU A 99 -7.85 8.74 3.86
N HIS A 100 -6.75 8.01 3.74
CA HIS A 100 -5.40 8.55 3.84
C HIS A 100 -5.08 9.58 2.74
N LEU A 101 -5.51 9.30 1.50
CA LEU A 101 -5.29 10.18 0.36
C LEU A 101 -6.24 11.39 0.34
N SER A 102 -7.37 11.33 1.04
CA SER A 102 -8.41 12.35 1.00
C SER A 102 -8.31 13.32 2.18
N PRO A 103 -8.35 14.64 1.93
CA PRO A 103 -8.42 15.62 3.02
C PRO A 103 -9.76 15.61 3.76
N ASN A 104 -10.80 15.03 3.15
CA ASN A 104 -12.15 14.94 3.72
C ASN A 104 -12.45 13.50 4.16
N PRO A 105 -13.25 13.31 5.24
CA PRO A 105 -13.65 11.99 5.70
C PRO A 105 -14.40 11.21 4.61
N VAL A 106 -14.00 9.95 4.38
CA VAL A 106 -14.72 9.05 3.48
C VAL A 106 -15.93 8.49 4.22
N VAL A 107 -17.12 8.94 3.84
CA VAL A 107 -18.38 8.51 4.44
C VAL A 107 -19.01 7.36 3.66
N ASN A 108 -19.57 6.38 4.36
CA ASN A 108 -20.39 5.35 3.74
C ASN A 108 -21.72 5.99 3.29
N LEU A 109 -22.09 5.79 2.02
CA LEU A 109 -23.33 6.34 1.45
C LEU A 109 -24.57 5.81 2.15
N ASP A 110 -24.54 4.58 2.66
CA ASP A 110 -25.69 3.98 3.34
C ASP A 110 -25.92 4.59 4.73
N ASP A 111 -24.85 4.93 5.45
CA ASP A 111 -24.93 5.65 6.72
C ASP A 111 -25.49 7.05 6.53
N VAL A 112 -25.02 7.77 5.50
CA VAL A 112 -25.51 9.10 5.14
C VAL A 112 -26.99 9.08 4.73
N ARG A 113 -27.44 8.04 4.00
CA ARG A 113 -28.84 7.86 3.63
C ARG A 113 -29.73 7.58 4.84
N SER A 114 -29.25 6.77 5.77
CA SER A 114 -29.95 6.41 7.00
C SER A 114 -30.14 7.63 7.91
N GLU A 115 -29.09 8.46 8.08
CA GLU A 115 -29.20 9.71 8.84
C GLU A 115 -30.20 10.71 8.21
N ARG A 116 -30.21 10.83 6.87
CA ARG A 116 -31.16 11.71 6.17
C ARG A 116 -32.61 11.28 6.34
N HIS A 117 -32.87 9.98 6.40
CA HIS A 117 -34.21 9.44 6.67
C HIS A 117 -34.62 9.67 8.13
N SER A 118 -33.71 9.48 9.09
CA SER A 118 -33.99 9.70 10.52
C SER A 118 -34.24 11.17 10.88
N LYS A 119 -33.67 12.13 10.13
CA LYS A 119 -33.87 13.58 10.35
C LYS A 119 -35.13 14.14 9.67
N ARG A 120 -35.81 13.35 8.83
CA ARG A 120 -37.04 13.73 8.12
C ARG A 120 -38.31 13.15 8.74
N ALA A 121 -38.18 12.25 9.70
CA ALA A 121 -39.27 11.75 10.55
C ALA A 121 -39.42 12.67 11.77
#